data_AF-A0A7Y2CF08-F1
#
_entry.id   AF-A0A7Y2CF08-F1
#
_cell.length_a   1.000
_cell.length_b   1.000
_cell.length_c   1.000
_cell.angle_alpha   90.00
_cell.angle_beta   90.00
_cell.angle_gamma   90.00
#
_symmetry.space_group_name_H-M   'P 1'
#
loop_
_entity.id
_entity.type
_entity.pdbx_description
1 polymer ?
#
loop_
_entity_poly.entity_id
_entity_poly.type
_entity_poly.pdbx_seq_one_letter_code
_entity_poly.pdbx_strand_id
1 'polypeptide(L)'
;MARHPDKNRYALAVGHVAIEWNYLEHDLQQLGYHYLTVDADVAAHIFAFMGNVTKVEFIGYLVEKFETNDAVKPHIHKFLKIYNRLRGNRNVVEHGVPAITETGVYLDKIIKIDRRGDAMPFAASQETLNLFLKDLQRAREYAKAIHDILQSKQKAAKANALKKPSLPKRLNSLPFRSIEN
;
A
#
# COMPACT_ATOMS: atom_id res chain seq x y z
N MET A 1 5.23 -38.03 7.60
CA MET A 1 4.77 -36.64 7.81
C MET A 1 5.87 -35.68 7.38
N ALA A 2 5.82 -35.20 6.14
CA ALA A 2 6.82 -34.27 5.63
C ALA A 2 6.54 -32.87 6.20
N ARG A 3 7.50 -32.35 6.99
CA ARG A 3 7.47 -30.94 7.43
C ARG A 3 7.63 -30.06 6.18
N HIS A 4 6.66 -29.19 5.92
CA HIS A 4 6.72 -28.17 4.87
C HIS A 4 6.88 -26.76 5.48
N PRO A 5 8.03 -26.43 6.10
CA PRO A 5 8.23 -25.12 6.71
C PRO A 5 8.27 -23.97 5.69
N ASP A 6 8.57 -24.24 4.42
CA ASP A 6 8.67 -23.22 3.39
C ASP A 6 7.35 -22.91 2.66
N LYS A 7 6.39 -23.84 2.65
CA LYS A 7 5.14 -23.70 1.87
C LYS A 7 4.12 -22.77 2.52
N ASN A 8 4.06 -22.78 3.86
CA ASN A 8 3.29 -21.80 4.63
C ASN A 8 3.84 -20.37 4.47
N ARG A 9 5.10 -20.17 4.04
CA ARG A 9 5.71 -18.84 3.90
C ARG A 9 5.10 -18.03 2.75
N TYR A 10 4.58 -18.70 1.73
CA TYR A 10 4.07 -18.03 0.53
C TYR A 10 2.67 -17.43 0.73
N ALA A 11 1.72 -18.23 1.22
CA ALA A 11 0.40 -17.74 1.60
C ALA A 11 0.48 -16.70 2.72
N LEU A 12 1.35 -16.93 3.70
CA LEU A 12 1.62 -15.98 4.76
C LEU A 12 2.15 -14.65 4.22
N ALA A 13 3.06 -14.68 3.24
CA ALA A 13 3.57 -13.46 2.62
C ALA A 13 2.48 -12.69 1.85
N VAL A 14 1.61 -13.37 1.12
CA VAL A 14 0.45 -12.73 0.46
C VAL A 14 -0.48 -12.09 1.51
N GLY A 15 -0.79 -12.81 2.59
CA GLY A 15 -1.60 -12.29 3.70
C GLY A 15 -0.97 -11.07 4.37
N HIS A 16 0.33 -11.11 4.67
CA HIS A 16 1.06 -9.98 5.24
C HIS A 16 1.06 -8.77 4.31
N VAL A 17 1.26 -8.97 3.00
CA VAL A 17 1.19 -7.87 2.03
C VAL A 17 -0.20 -7.25 2.00
N ALA A 18 -1.27 -8.05 2.05
CA ALA A 18 -2.65 -7.54 2.09
C ALA A 18 -2.92 -6.71 3.35
N ILE A 19 -2.46 -7.19 4.52
CA ILE A 19 -2.57 -6.47 5.79
C ILE A 19 -1.81 -5.15 5.74
N GLU A 20 -0.53 -5.17 5.31
CA GLU A 20 0.29 -3.95 5.22
C GLU A 20 -0.27 -2.95 4.20
N TRP A 21 -0.87 -3.43 3.11
CA TRP A 21 -1.58 -2.59 2.15
C TRP A 21 -2.76 -1.86 2.81
N ASN A 22 -3.60 -2.59 3.55
CA ASN A 22 -4.76 -2.00 4.23
C ASN A 22 -4.33 -0.97 5.27
N TYR A 23 -3.26 -1.23 6.01
CA TYR A 23 -2.72 -0.24 6.93
C TYR A 23 -2.16 0.99 6.22
N LEU A 24 -1.45 0.82 5.10
CA LEU A 24 -0.96 1.94 4.30
C LEU A 24 -2.12 2.79 3.73
N GLU A 25 -3.24 2.16 3.34
CA GLU A 25 -4.47 2.84 2.96
C GLU A 25 -5.07 3.64 4.12
N HIS A 26 -5.07 3.07 5.32
CA HIS A 26 -5.52 3.77 6.51
C HIS A 26 -4.62 4.98 6.83
N ASP A 27 -3.29 4.80 6.76
CA ASP A 27 -2.32 5.87 7.00
C ASP A 27 -2.49 7.04 6.01
N LEU A 28 -2.83 6.74 4.75
CA LEU A 28 -3.21 7.73 3.75
C LEU A 28 -4.50 8.49 4.13
N GLN A 29 -5.54 7.78 4.57
CA GLN A 29 -6.81 8.42 4.97
C GLN A 29 -6.63 9.31 6.19
N GLN A 30 -5.86 8.86 7.18
CA GLN A 30 -5.50 9.68 8.35
C GLN A 30 -4.79 10.98 7.91
N LEU A 31 -3.94 10.91 6.89
CA LEU A 31 -3.24 12.09 6.38
C LEU A 31 -4.22 13.08 5.76
N GLY A 32 -5.21 12.59 5.00
CA GLY A 32 -6.30 13.41 4.49
C GLY A 32 -7.16 14.01 5.60
N TYR A 33 -7.49 13.20 6.61
CA TYR A 33 -8.30 13.62 7.76
C TYR A 33 -7.68 14.81 8.51
N HIS A 34 -6.35 14.88 8.61
CA HIS A 34 -5.66 16.01 9.23
C HIS A 34 -6.05 17.38 8.65
N TYR A 35 -6.40 17.43 7.36
CA TYR A 35 -6.78 18.67 6.67
C TYR A 35 -8.29 18.86 6.54
N LEU A 36 -9.09 17.89 6.97
CA LEU A 36 -10.53 17.98 6.95
C LEU A 36 -11.04 18.53 8.29
N THR A 37 -11.93 19.51 8.23
CA THR A 37 -12.58 20.09 9.42
C THR A 37 -13.95 19.46 9.68
N VAL A 38 -14.14 18.20 9.29
CA VAL A 38 -15.37 17.43 9.51
C VAL A 38 -15.15 16.34 10.55
N ASP A 39 -16.24 15.83 11.12
CA ASP A 39 -16.19 14.72 12.05
C ASP A 39 -15.56 13.47 11.42
N ALA A 40 -14.91 12.65 12.25
CA ALA A 40 -14.23 11.44 11.83
C ALA A 40 -15.13 10.49 11.02
N ASP A 41 -16.39 10.34 11.43
CA ASP A 41 -17.36 9.48 10.74
C ASP A 41 -17.70 10.00 9.34
N VAL A 42 -17.81 11.32 9.20
CA VAL A 42 -18.07 11.97 7.90
C VAL A 42 -16.85 11.85 7.00
N ALA A 43 -15.64 12.08 7.53
CA ALA A 43 -14.41 11.88 6.78
C ALA A 43 -14.26 10.42 6.31
N ALA A 44 -14.55 9.45 7.18
CA ALA A 44 -14.53 8.03 6.84
C ALA A 44 -15.52 7.72 5.70
N HIS A 45 -16.73 8.28 5.74
CA HIS A 45 -17.70 8.15 4.63
C HIS A 45 -17.17 8.75 3.33
N ILE A 46 -16.64 9.98 3.34
CA ILE A 46 -16.06 10.62 2.16
C ILE A 46 -14.99 9.72 1.53
N PHE A 47 -14.05 9.23 2.34
CA PHE A 47 -12.98 8.37 1.85
C PHE A 47 -13.48 7.00 1.40
N ALA A 48 -14.48 6.40 2.06
CA ALA A 48 -15.02 5.11 1.67
C ALA A 48 -15.58 5.10 0.24
N PHE A 49 -16.22 6.21 -0.18
CA PHE A 49 -16.75 6.35 -1.55
C PHE A 49 -15.71 6.72 -2.60
N MET A 50 -14.48 7.03 -2.20
CA MET A 50 -13.41 7.38 -3.13
C MET A 50 -12.59 6.17 -3.55
N GLY A 51 -12.35 6.04 -4.86
CA GLY A 51 -11.30 5.17 -5.38
C GLY A 51 -9.90 5.65 -4.93
N ASN A 52 -8.93 4.75 -4.85
CA ASN A 52 -7.59 5.09 -4.34
C ASN A 52 -6.86 6.18 -5.13
N VAL A 53 -7.12 6.32 -6.43
CA VAL A 53 -6.61 7.44 -7.25
C VAL A 53 -7.16 8.76 -6.72
N THR A 54 -8.48 8.84 -6.66
CA THR A 54 -9.23 10.01 -6.24
C THR A 54 -8.86 10.42 -4.81
N LYS A 55 -8.64 9.46 -3.91
CA LYS A 55 -8.12 9.74 -2.55
C LYS A 55 -6.79 10.48 -2.60
N VAL A 56 -5.84 10.00 -3.39
CA VAL A 56 -4.50 10.61 -3.48
C VAL A 56 -4.57 12.02 -4.07
N GLU A 57 -5.36 12.20 -5.14
CA GLU A 57 -5.56 13.51 -5.76
C GLU A 57 -6.25 14.49 -4.81
N PHE A 58 -7.29 14.05 -4.11
CA PHE A 58 -8.02 14.85 -3.14
C PHE A 58 -7.13 15.26 -1.97
N ILE A 59 -6.34 14.33 -1.41
CA ILE A 59 -5.39 14.65 -0.34
C ILE A 59 -4.32 15.62 -0.84
N GLY A 60 -3.82 15.43 -2.07
CA GLY A 60 -2.90 16.38 -2.70
C GLY A 60 -3.48 17.79 -2.79
N TYR A 61 -4.75 17.91 -3.18
CA TYR A 61 -5.48 19.19 -3.19
C TYR A 61 -5.60 19.81 -1.80
N LEU A 62 -5.98 19.02 -0.79
CA LEU A 62 -6.11 19.51 0.60
C LEU A 62 -4.77 20.04 1.13
N VAL A 63 -3.69 19.30 0.89
CA VAL A 63 -2.33 19.69 1.28
C VAL A 63 -1.92 20.99 0.59
N GLU A 64 -2.19 21.14 -0.70
CA GLU A 64 -1.85 22.39 -1.39
C GLU A 64 -2.59 23.60 -0.83
N LYS A 65 -3.84 23.41 -0.46
CA LYS A 65 -4.72 24.48 0.01
C LYS A 65 -4.53 24.85 1.48
N PHE A 66 -4.22 23.87 2.33
CA PHE A 66 -4.29 24.04 3.79
C PHE A 66 -2.96 23.81 4.51
N GLU A 67 -1.97 23.13 3.91
CA GLU A 67 -0.66 22.99 4.54
C GLU A 67 0.14 24.28 4.42
N THR A 68 0.46 24.88 5.57
CA THR A 68 1.22 26.13 5.67
C THR A 68 2.71 25.91 5.91
N ASN A 69 3.10 24.69 6.28
CA ASN A 69 4.49 24.33 6.52
C ASN A 69 5.16 23.84 5.24
N ASP A 70 5.91 24.73 4.60
CA ASP A 70 6.69 24.45 3.39
C ASP A 70 7.73 23.33 3.55
N ALA A 71 8.15 23.02 4.78
CA ALA A 71 9.02 21.88 5.01
C ALA A 71 8.24 20.56 4.91
N VAL A 72 6.97 20.51 5.34
CA VAL A 72 6.14 19.28 5.40
C VAL A 72 5.49 18.95 4.06
N LYS A 73 5.00 19.96 3.33
CA LYS A 73 4.32 19.80 2.03
C LYS A 73 5.11 18.90 1.04
N PRO A 74 6.43 19.06 0.83
CA PRO A 74 7.22 18.16 -0.01
C PRO A 74 7.30 16.71 0.48
N HIS A 75 7.27 16.48 1.80
CA HIS A 75 7.28 15.13 2.36
C HIS A 75 5.97 14.41 2.12
N ILE A 76 4.84 15.11 2.23
CA ILE A 76 3.52 14.58 1.91
C ILE A 76 3.42 14.24 0.43
N HIS A 77 3.79 15.14 -0.47
CA HIS A 77 3.81 14.84 -1.91
C HIS A 77 4.70 13.66 -2.27
N LYS A 78 5.84 13.52 -1.58
CA LYS A 78 6.71 12.35 -1.74
C LYS A 78 5.99 11.08 -1.29
N PHE A 79 5.29 11.11 -0.16
CA PHE A 79 4.49 9.98 0.31
C PHE A 79 3.39 9.61 -0.69
N LEU A 80 2.62 10.58 -1.20
CA LEU A 80 1.58 10.35 -2.21
C LEU A 80 2.14 9.71 -3.49
N LYS A 81 3.34 10.12 -3.93
CA LYS A 81 4.05 9.49 -5.06
C LYS A 81 4.45 8.05 -4.77
N ILE A 82 4.93 7.75 -3.56
CA ILE A 82 5.26 6.39 -3.12
C ILE A 82 4.00 5.53 -3.09
N TYR A 83 2.93 6.02 -2.47
CA TYR A 83 1.65 5.35 -2.38
C TYR A 83 1.11 5.01 -3.77
N ASN A 84 1.07 5.97 -4.70
CA ASN A 84 0.61 5.72 -6.07
C ASN A 84 1.43 4.64 -6.79
N ARG A 85 2.75 4.60 -6.55
CA ARG A 85 3.60 3.56 -7.14
C ARG A 85 3.31 2.19 -6.53
N LEU A 86 3.13 2.09 -5.22
CA LEU A 86 2.78 0.85 -4.55
C LEU A 86 1.39 0.36 -4.96
N ARG A 87 0.43 1.29 -5.14
CA ARG A 87 -0.90 1.01 -5.66
C ARG A 87 -0.88 0.32 -7.01
N GLY A 88 -0.08 0.79 -7.96
CA GLY A 88 0.06 0.14 -9.27
C GLY A 88 0.49 -1.34 -9.17
N ASN A 89 1.14 -1.70 -8.08
CA ASN A 89 1.61 -3.05 -7.78
C ASN A 89 0.69 -3.81 -6.81
N ARG A 90 -0.34 -3.16 -6.24
CA ARG A 90 -1.39 -3.85 -5.48
C ARG A 90 -2.04 -4.96 -6.30
N ASN A 91 -2.19 -4.76 -7.61
CA ASN A 91 -2.69 -5.77 -8.55
C ASN A 91 -1.95 -7.12 -8.47
N VAL A 92 -0.70 -7.13 -7.97
CA VAL A 92 0.08 -8.35 -7.75
C VAL A 92 -0.57 -9.22 -6.68
N VAL A 93 -1.14 -8.63 -5.64
CA VAL A 93 -1.84 -9.33 -4.55
C VAL A 93 -3.36 -9.25 -4.63
N GLU A 94 -3.89 -8.30 -5.39
CA GLU A 94 -5.33 -8.15 -5.61
C GLU A 94 -5.88 -9.39 -6.32
N HIS A 95 -6.90 -9.99 -5.73
CA HIS A 95 -7.55 -11.23 -6.16
C HIS A 95 -6.71 -12.52 -6.01
N GLY A 96 -5.61 -12.47 -5.24
CA GLY A 96 -4.93 -13.68 -4.80
C GLY A 96 -5.78 -14.43 -3.77
N VAL A 97 -6.26 -15.63 -4.11
CA VAL A 97 -7.04 -16.48 -3.21
C VAL A 97 -6.32 -17.82 -2.98
N PRO A 98 -6.44 -18.40 -1.77
CA PRO A 98 -5.93 -19.73 -1.53
C PRO A 98 -6.65 -20.73 -2.44
N ALA A 99 -5.89 -21.55 -3.15
CA ALA A 99 -6.43 -22.71 -3.85
C ALA A 99 -6.91 -23.71 -2.82
N ILE A 100 -8.16 -24.13 -2.92
CA ILE A 100 -8.80 -25.11 -2.04
C ILE A 100 -9.39 -26.25 -2.88
N THR A 101 -9.50 -27.45 -2.32
CA THR A 101 -10.28 -28.55 -2.90
C THR A 101 -11.78 -28.22 -2.85
N GLU A 102 -12.59 -29.00 -3.56
CA GLU A 102 -14.06 -28.95 -3.44
C GLU A 102 -14.54 -29.17 -1.98
N THR A 103 -13.76 -29.90 -1.20
CA THR A 103 -13.99 -30.16 0.23
C THR A 103 -13.41 -29.08 1.17
N GLY A 104 -12.86 -27.99 0.62
CA GLY A 104 -12.31 -26.86 1.39
C GLY A 104 -10.90 -27.06 1.93
N VAL A 105 -10.17 -28.09 1.50
CA VAL A 105 -8.79 -28.35 1.94
C VAL A 105 -7.83 -27.46 1.17
N TYR A 106 -6.99 -26.72 1.88
CA TYR A 106 -5.99 -25.85 1.26
C TYR A 106 -4.94 -26.65 0.46
N LEU A 107 -4.70 -26.23 -0.78
CA LEU A 107 -3.83 -26.89 -1.76
C LEU A 107 -2.41 -26.31 -1.80
N ASP A 108 -2.01 -25.53 -0.79
CA ASP A 108 -0.67 -24.93 -0.70
C ASP A 108 -0.28 -24.05 -1.89
N LYS A 109 -1.28 -23.47 -2.56
CA LYS A 109 -1.09 -22.58 -3.72
C LYS A 109 -1.98 -21.37 -3.59
N ILE A 110 -1.51 -20.25 -4.12
CA ILE A 110 -2.34 -19.07 -4.36
C ILE A 110 -2.67 -19.06 -5.85
N ILE A 111 -3.93 -18.82 -6.16
CA ILE A 111 -4.42 -18.58 -7.52
C ILE A 111 -4.93 -17.15 -7.60
N LYS A 112 -4.98 -16.61 -8.81
CA LYS A 112 -5.60 -15.33 -9.09
C LYS A 112 -6.89 -15.58 -9.83
N ILE A 113 -7.98 -14.98 -9.37
CA ILE A 113 -9.24 -14.98 -10.13
C ILE A 113 -9.20 -13.79 -11.09
N ASP A 114 -9.38 -14.07 -12.38
CA ASP A 114 -9.44 -13.03 -13.39
C ASP A 114 -10.81 -12.32 -13.39
N ARG A 115 -11.04 -11.37 -14.30
CA ARG A 115 -12.32 -10.65 -14.38
C ARG A 115 -13.48 -11.51 -14.91
N ARG A 116 -13.19 -12.63 -15.56
CA ARG A 116 -14.16 -13.59 -16.09
C ARG A 116 -14.52 -14.67 -15.07
N GLY A 117 -13.78 -14.76 -13.97
CA GLY A 117 -13.96 -15.75 -12.93
C GLY A 117 -13.00 -16.95 -13.04
N ASP A 118 -12.08 -16.92 -13.99
CA ASP A 118 -11.16 -18.02 -14.26
C ASP A 118 -9.98 -18.02 -13.28
N ALA A 119 -9.61 -19.22 -12.81
CA ALA A 119 -8.46 -19.41 -11.95
C ALA A 119 -7.16 -19.41 -12.77
N MET A 120 -6.30 -18.42 -12.50
CA MET A 120 -4.98 -18.29 -13.09
C MET A 120 -3.88 -18.55 -12.05
N PRO A 121 -2.69 -19.03 -12.47
CA PRO A 121 -1.54 -19.12 -11.58
C PRO A 121 -1.17 -17.74 -11.03
N PHE A 122 -0.94 -17.66 -9.72
CA PHE A 122 -0.41 -16.44 -9.11
C PHE A 122 1.08 -16.32 -9.45
N ALA A 123 1.45 -15.23 -10.13
CA ALA A 123 2.70 -15.17 -10.90
C ALA A 123 3.86 -14.45 -10.19
N ALA A 124 3.69 -13.95 -8.96
CA ALA A 124 4.77 -13.26 -8.24
C ALA A 124 5.64 -14.23 -7.43
N SER A 125 6.96 -14.09 -7.50
CA SER A 125 7.85 -14.91 -6.67
C SER A 125 7.77 -14.50 -5.19
N GLN A 126 8.20 -15.40 -4.28
CA GLN A 126 8.35 -15.08 -2.86
C GLN A 126 9.29 -13.88 -2.65
N GLU A 127 10.36 -13.76 -3.44
CA GLU A 127 11.28 -12.63 -3.37
C GLU A 127 10.56 -11.31 -3.71
N THR A 128 9.75 -11.30 -4.77
CA THR A 128 8.94 -10.14 -5.14
C THR A 128 7.97 -9.74 -4.03
N LEU A 129 7.28 -10.71 -3.43
CA LEU A 129 6.38 -10.45 -2.29
C LEU A 129 7.12 -9.90 -1.08
N ASN A 130 8.28 -10.47 -0.73
CA ASN A 130 9.08 -10.01 0.40
C ASN A 130 9.63 -8.59 0.19
N LEU A 131 10.01 -8.24 -1.04
CA LEU A 131 10.46 -6.88 -1.37
C LEU A 131 9.32 -5.89 -1.34
N PHE A 132 8.17 -6.26 -1.89
CA PHE A 132 6.98 -5.42 -1.85
C PHE A 132 6.51 -5.19 -0.41
N LEU A 133 6.55 -6.22 0.44
CA LEU A 133 6.27 -6.09 1.87
C LEU A 133 7.21 -5.09 2.55
N LYS A 134 8.53 -5.18 2.27
CA LYS A 134 9.51 -4.21 2.79
C LYS A 134 9.23 -2.78 2.31
N ASP A 135 8.83 -2.61 1.06
CA ASP A 135 8.49 -1.30 0.51
C ASP A 135 7.21 -0.73 1.14
N LEU A 136 6.20 -1.57 1.41
CA LEU A 136 4.99 -1.19 2.14
C LEU A 136 5.34 -0.74 3.57
N GLN A 137 6.10 -1.54 4.31
CA GLN A 137 6.53 -1.22 5.67
C GLN A 137 7.29 0.11 5.74
N ARG A 138 8.23 0.34 4.82
CA ARG A 138 8.96 1.63 4.72
C ARG A 138 8.04 2.80 4.40
N ALA A 139 7.06 2.61 3.53
CA ALA A 139 6.10 3.65 3.21
C ALA A 139 5.23 4.01 4.43
N ARG A 140 4.84 3.01 5.24
CA ARG A 140 4.11 3.22 6.49
C ARG A 140 4.94 3.90 7.56
N GLU A 141 6.19 3.47 7.78
CA GLU A 141 7.12 4.14 8.69
C GLU A 141 7.27 5.63 8.32
N TYR A 142 7.37 5.91 7.03
CA TYR A 142 7.45 7.27 6.53
C TYR A 142 6.15 8.05 6.73
N ALA A 143 4.98 7.43 6.50
CA ALA A 143 3.67 8.04 6.78
C ALA A 143 3.51 8.38 8.26
N LYS A 144 3.89 7.45 9.15
CA LYS A 144 3.87 7.65 10.60
C LYS A 144 4.77 8.82 11.01
N ALA A 145 5.97 8.91 10.45
CA ALA A 145 6.87 10.01 10.75
C ALA A 145 6.33 11.38 10.27
N ILE A 146 5.57 11.43 9.18
CA ILE A 146 4.82 12.63 8.78
C ILE A 146 3.72 12.93 9.80
N HIS A 147 2.92 11.93 10.19
CA HIS A 147 1.87 12.07 11.20
C HIS A 147 2.40 12.60 12.53
N ASP A 148 3.53 12.08 13.00
CA ASP A 148 4.18 12.53 14.23
C ASP A 148 4.59 14.00 14.14
N ILE A 149 4.99 14.50 12.96
CA ILE A 149 5.25 15.93 12.75
C ILE A 149 3.96 16.74 12.80
N LEU A 150 2.93 16.29 12.10
CA LEU A 150 1.64 16.98 12.04
C LEU A 150 0.98 17.07 13.43
N GLN A 151 1.13 16.03 14.26
CA GLN A 151 0.61 16.00 15.63
C GLN A 151 1.50 16.74 16.64
N SER A 152 2.83 16.68 16.46
CA SER A 152 3.73 17.36 17.39
C SER A 152 3.79 18.87 17.08
N LYS A 153 3.25 19.68 18.00
CA LYS A 153 3.30 21.17 17.93
C LYS A 153 4.73 21.77 17.86
N GLN A 154 5.79 20.96 17.81
CA GLN A 154 7.19 21.39 17.73
C GLN A 154 7.78 21.24 16.31
N LYS A 155 7.56 22.31 15.52
CA LYS A 155 8.42 23.04 14.57
C LYS A 155 9.35 22.27 13.60
N ALA A 156 9.24 22.68 12.32
CA ALA A 156 10.09 22.52 11.13
C ALA A 156 11.43 21.74 11.18
N ALA A 157 12.21 21.82 12.26
CA ALA A 157 13.46 21.09 12.43
C ALA A 157 13.29 19.56 12.34
N LYS A 158 12.20 19.00 12.86
CA LYS A 158 11.90 17.56 12.75
C LYS A 158 11.56 17.14 11.32
N ALA A 159 10.89 17.99 10.54
CA ALA A 159 10.60 17.73 9.13
C ALA A 159 11.88 17.64 8.31
N ASN A 160 12.83 18.55 8.52
CA ASN A 160 14.13 18.50 7.85
C ASN A 160 14.97 17.27 8.23
N ALA A 161 14.72 16.67 9.40
CA ALA A 161 15.40 15.46 9.85
C ALA A 161 14.82 14.17 9.23
N LEU A 162 13.63 14.20 8.60
CA LEU A 162 13.09 13.03 7.92
C LEU A 162 13.94 12.69 6.68
N LYS A 163 14.57 11.52 6.72
CA LYS A 163 15.19 10.96 5.52
C LYS A 163 14.08 10.58 4.54
N LYS A 164 14.05 11.25 3.39
CA LYS A 164 13.16 10.88 2.28
C LYS A 164 13.55 9.48 1.81
N PRO A 165 12.68 8.45 1.94
CA PRO A 165 12.99 7.14 1.42
C PRO A 165 13.19 7.24 -0.09
N SER A 166 14.10 6.42 -0.61
CA SER A 166 14.28 6.29 -2.05
C SER A 166 12.96 5.84 -2.69
N LEU A 167 12.69 6.31 -3.90
CA LEU A 167 11.59 5.72 -4.65
C LEU A 167 11.92 4.24 -4.86
N PRO A 168 10.95 3.32 -4.69
CA PRO A 168 11.16 1.91 -4.95
C PRO A 168 11.77 1.72 -6.36
N LYS A 169 13.01 1.23 -6.43
CA LYS A 169 13.78 1.14 -7.70
C LYS A 169 13.24 0.05 -8.63
N ARG A 170 12.59 -1.00 -8.11
CA ARG A 170 12.32 -2.27 -8.81
C ARG A 170 10.96 -2.38 -9.52
N LEU A 171 10.09 -1.38 -9.45
CA LEU A 171 8.67 -1.58 -9.83
C LEU A 171 8.32 -1.27 -11.30
N ASN A 172 9.33 -1.09 -12.16
CA ASN A 172 9.15 -1.08 -13.63
C ASN A 172 9.70 -2.36 -14.30
N SER A 173 10.30 -3.27 -13.53
CA SER A 173 10.95 -4.50 -14.04
C SER A 173 10.21 -5.78 -13.65
N LEU A 174 8.95 -5.67 -13.23
CA LEU A 174 8.13 -6.86 -12.97
C LEU A 174 7.78 -7.53 -14.31
N PRO A 175 7.83 -8.87 -14.42
CA PRO A 175 7.71 -9.61 -15.67
C PRO A 175 6.25 -9.68 -16.18
N PHE A 176 5.42 -8.70 -15.84
CA PHE A 176 4.02 -8.65 -16.26
C PHE A 176 3.88 -7.79 -17.52
N ARG A 177 4.58 -8.20 -18.58
CA ARG A 177 4.22 -8.01 -19.99
C ARG A 177 5.37 -8.47 -20.89
N SER A 178 5.27 -9.71 -21.35
CA SER A 178 5.45 -10.03 -22.76
C SER A 178 4.25 -10.87 -23.15
N ILE A 179 3.16 -10.19 -23.56
CA ILE A 179 2.19 -10.83 -24.43
C ILE A 179 2.90 -10.82 -25.78
N GLU A 180 3.54 -11.93 -26.12
CA GLU A 180 3.96 -12.18 -27.50
C GLU A 180 2.68 -12.15 -28.34
N ASN A 181 2.65 -11.24 -29.32
CA ASN A 181 1.65 -11.23 -30.39
C ASN A 181 1.95 -12.35 -31.38
#